data_AF-A0A930QMV8-F1
#
_entry.id   AF-A0A930QMV8-F1
#
_cell.length_a   1.000
_cell.length_b   1.000
_cell.length_c   1.000
_cell.angle_alpha   90.00
_cell.angle_beta   90.00
_cell.angle_gamma   90.00
#
_symmetry.space_group_name_H-M   'P 1'
#
loop_
_entity.id
_entity.type
_entity.pdbx_description
1 polymer ?
#
loop_
_entity_poly.entity_id
_entity_poly.type
_entity_poly.pdbx_seq_one_letter_code
_entity_poly.pdbx_strand_id
1 'polypeptide(L)'
;SAYFPTIDDPADCWALTEDEENIIADLRSYFLESKALQRHVDYLYERGSIYTCYNGNLLFHACVPMEESGEFRTITYKGQAYRGRAWMDFCEEKAREGWNEHTQEGLDFMYFLWCGYNSPVSGRSFTTFERSFISDESTWKEPSDPYFRLVNDEAVCEKILEEFGLDPKRGHIINGHVPVKVQKGESPLRGSGRALIIDGGFAAPFRAKTGISGYTLIYNSRGLRLLQHQRVASVRDALRENRDIESVSQTVELQARHSLVRDTDRGAAIESKIADLHALLRAYQTGHIKPQ
;
A
#
# COMPACT_ATOMS: atom_id res chain seq x y z
N SER A 1 -7.05 -22.31 32.03
CA SER A 1 -7.04 -22.78 30.64
C SER A 1 -8.05 -21.96 29.87
N ALA A 2 -7.73 -21.57 28.64
CA ALA A 2 -8.76 -21.13 27.71
C ALA A 2 -9.50 -22.38 27.23
N TYR A 3 -10.83 -22.34 27.15
CA TYR A 3 -11.65 -23.38 26.54
C TYR A 3 -11.85 -23.00 25.08
N PHE A 4 -11.47 -23.89 24.17
CA PHE A 4 -11.62 -23.71 22.73
C PHE A 4 -12.45 -24.87 22.20
N PRO A 5 -13.79 -24.73 22.13
CA PRO A 5 -14.68 -25.81 21.73
C PRO A 5 -14.24 -26.50 20.44
N THR A 6 -13.76 -25.71 19.47
CA THR A 6 -13.26 -26.15 18.17
C THR A 6 -11.89 -26.82 18.22
N ILE A 7 -11.00 -26.47 19.15
CA ILE A 7 -9.64 -27.07 19.26
C ILE A 7 -9.67 -28.29 20.20
N ASP A 8 -10.62 -28.32 21.14
CA ASP A 8 -10.76 -29.33 22.17
C ASP A 8 -11.54 -30.58 21.69
N ASP A 9 -12.19 -30.54 20.51
CA ASP A 9 -12.73 -31.72 19.81
C ASP A 9 -11.63 -32.37 18.93
N PRO A 10 -11.12 -33.57 19.29
CA PRO A 10 -10.04 -34.22 18.57
C PRO A 10 -10.48 -34.85 17.23
N ALA A 11 -11.77 -34.88 16.90
CA ALA A 11 -12.27 -35.49 15.67
C ALA A 11 -12.13 -34.55 14.46
N ASP A 12 -12.46 -33.26 14.63
CA ASP A 12 -12.29 -32.24 13.59
C ASP A 12 -12.09 -30.85 14.22
N CYS A 13 -10.83 -30.40 14.25
CA CYS A 13 -10.50 -29.10 14.84
C CYS A 13 -10.84 -27.88 13.97
N TRP A 14 -11.44 -28.10 12.79
CA TRP A 14 -11.88 -27.06 11.86
C TRP A 14 -13.40 -26.86 11.86
N ALA A 15 -14.16 -27.80 12.42
CA ALA A 15 -15.61 -27.75 12.45
C ALA A 15 -16.10 -26.78 13.54
N LEU A 16 -16.75 -25.70 13.12
CA LEU A 16 -17.40 -24.77 14.03
C LEU A 16 -18.58 -25.47 14.74
N THR A 17 -18.81 -25.11 16.00
CA THR A 17 -20.06 -25.48 16.70
C THR A 17 -21.26 -24.75 16.08
N GLU A 18 -22.48 -25.24 16.28
CA GLU A 18 -23.70 -24.59 15.76
C GLU A 18 -23.80 -23.11 16.19
N ASP A 19 -23.43 -22.79 17.43
CA ASP A 19 -23.40 -21.42 17.94
C ASP A 19 -22.33 -20.57 17.23
N GLU A 20 -21.15 -21.13 16.96
CA GLU A 20 -20.07 -20.46 16.23
C GLU A 20 -20.46 -20.21 14.76
N GLU A 21 -21.09 -21.18 14.10
CA GLU A 21 -21.62 -21.02 12.74
C GLU A 21 -22.64 -19.89 12.66
N ASN A 22 -23.57 -19.82 13.62
CA ASN A 22 -24.57 -18.76 13.70
C ASN A 22 -23.92 -17.38 13.89
N ILE A 23 -22.91 -17.26 14.76
CA ILE A 23 -22.18 -16.00 14.96
C ILE A 23 -21.45 -15.58 13.67
N ILE A 24 -20.77 -16.52 13.00
CA ILE A 24 -20.07 -16.22 11.73
C ILE A 24 -21.07 -15.82 10.63
N ALA A 25 -22.23 -16.48 10.56
CA ALA A 25 -23.29 -16.12 9.63
C ALA A 25 -23.83 -14.70 9.88
N ASP A 26 -24.09 -14.35 11.14
CA ASP A 26 -24.54 -13.01 11.53
C ASP A 26 -23.48 -11.94 11.18
N LEU A 27 -22.22 -12.16 11.56
CA LEU A 27 -21.13 -11.25 11.21
C LEU A 27 -21.02 -11.09 9.70
N ARG A 28 -21.05 -12.18 8.94
CA ARG A 28 -21.04 -12.15 7.48
C ARG A 28 -22.18 -11.30 6.93
N SER A 29 -23.40 -11.43 7.46
CA SER A 29 -24.55 -10.63 7.02
C SER A 29 -24.32 -9.12 7.23
N TYR A 30 -23.72 -8.72 8.36
CA TYR A 30 -23.42 -7.32 8.65
C TYR A 30 -22.48 -6.67 7.63
N PHE A 31 -21.51 -7.43 7.10
CA PHE A 31 -20.60 -6.93 6.06
C PHE A 31 -21.25 -6.95 4.66
N LEU A 32 -21.97 -8.03 4.32
CA LEU A 32 -22.56 -8.19 2.98
C LEU A 32 -23.76 -7.27 2.74
N GLU A 33 -24.60 -7.05 3.76
CA GLU A 33 -25.84 -6.29 3.62
C GLU A 33 -25.65 -4.78 3.86
N SER A 34 -24.50 -4.37 4.38
CA SER A 34 -24.19 -2.96 4.61
C SER A 34 -23.97 -2.22 3.29
N LYS A 35 -25.03 -1.57 2.79
CA LYS A 35 -24.98 -0.74 1.57
C LYS A 35 -23.87 0.32 1.60
N ALA A 36 -23.61 0.89 2.77
CA ALA A 36 -22.55 1.89 2.94
C ALA A 36 -21.17 1.26 2.73
N LEU A 37 -20.94 0.08 3.32
CA LEU A 37 -19.68 -0.64 3.13
C LEU A 37 -19.51 -1.10 1.69
N GLN A 38 -20.54 -1.72 1.10
CA GLN A 38 -20.53 -2.17 -0.30
C GLN A 38 -20.13 -1.02 -1.23
N ARG A 39 -20.77 0.14 -1.11
CA ARG A 39 -20.42 1.34 -1.88
C ARG A 39 -18.97 1.78 -1.69
N HIS A 40 -18.43 1.70 -0.47
CA HIS A 40 -17.03 2.06 -0.22
C HIS A 40 -16.06 1.05 -0.85
N VAL A 41 -16.36 -0.24 -0.75
CA VAL A 41 -15.53 -1.31 -1.35
C VAL A 41 -15.60 -1.23 -2.88
N ASP A 42 -16.78 -1.04 -3.45
CA ASP A 42 -16.96 -0.83 -4.90
C ASP A 42 -16.12 0.34 -5.40
N TYR A 43 -16.11 1.46 -4.69
CA TYR A 43 -15.27 2.60 -5.04
C TYR A 43 -13.78 2.27 -5.00
N LEU A 44 -13.34 1.47 -4.01
CA LEU A 44 -11.94 1.02 -3.93
C LEU A 44 -11.58 0.11 -5.11
N TYR A 45 -12.47 -0.76 -5.57
CA TYR A 45 -12.20 -1.56 -6.77
C TYR A 45 -12.33 -0.75 -8.06
N GLU A 46 -13.21 0.25 -8.14
CA GLU A 46 -13.36 1.10 -9.32
C GLU A 46 -12.16 2.03 -9.53
N ARG A 47 -11.58 2.54 -8.43
CA ARG A 47 -10.55 3.59 -8.47
C ARG A 47 -9.20 3.20 -7.92
N GLY A 48 -9.18 2.25 -6.99
CA GLY A 48 -7.96 1.79 -6.35
C GLY A 48 -7.23 0.75 -7.19
N SER A 49 -5.98 0.53 -6.82
CA SER A 49 -5.10 -0.50 -7.36
C SER A 49 -4.02 -0.83 -6.34
N ILE A 50 -3.45 -2.04 -6.40
CA ILE A 50 -2.34 -2.49 -5.54
C ILE A 50 -1.14 -1.54 -5.61
N TYR A 51 -0.90 -0.91 -6.76
CA TYR A 51 0.07 0.17 -6.92
C TYR A 51 -0.43 1.23 -7.89
N THR A 52 0.22 2.39 -7.91
CA THR A 52 -0.08 3.47 -8.85
C THR A 52 1.20 4.18 -9.27
N CYS A 53 1.42 4.29 -10.57
CA CYS A 53 2.42 5.18 -11.12
C CYS A 53 1.75 6.53 -11.41
N TYR A 54 2.24 7.62 -10.81
CA TYR A 54 1.66 8.95 -10.99
C TYR A 54 2.70 10.07 -10.94
N ASN A 55 2.78 10.86 -12.01
CA ASN A 55 3.70 11.97 -12.20
C ASN A 55 5.16 11.58 -11.90
N GLY A 56 5.59 10.42 -12.40
CA GLY A 56 6.94 9.89 -12.16
C GLY A 56 7.16 9.22 -10.80
N ASN A 57 6.14 9.13 -9.94
CA ASN A 57 6.25 8.49 -8.63
C ASN A 57 5.55 7.13 -8.64
N LEU A 58 6.07 6.18 -7.86
CA LEU A 58 5.49 4.87 -7.64
C LEU A 58 4.87 4.81 -6.24
N LEU A 59 3.58 4.54 -6.15
CA LEU A 59 2.84 4.43 -4.89
C LEU A 59 2.44 2.98 -4.67
N PHE A 60 2.77 2.39 -3.51
CA PHE A 60 2.24 1.08 -3.09
C PHE A 60 2.25 0.91 -1.57
N HIS A 61 1.42 0.00 -1.06
CA HIS A 61 1.19 -0.11 0.39
C HIS A 61 2.37 -0.71 1.17
N ALA A 62 2.78 -1.95 0.88
CA ALA A 62 3.75 -2.69 1.70
C ALA A 62 5.10 -2.90 1.02
N CYS A 63 5.21 -3.87 0.10
CA CYS A 63 6.50 -4.25 -0.47
C CYS A 63 6.42 -4.72 -1.92
N VAL A 64 7.54 -4.62 -2.62
CA VAL A 64 7.82 -5.44 -3.81
C VAL A 64 8.65 -6.64 -3.31
N PRO A 65 8.16 -7.89 -3.38
CA PRO A 65 8.86 -9.03 -2.80
C PRO A 65 10.29 -9.21 -3.34
N MET A 66 11.24 -9.36 -2.43
CA MET A 66 12.67 -9.40 -2.75
C MET A 66 13.40 -10.56 -2.09
N GLU A 67 14.47 -11.00 -2.74
CA GLU A 67 15.49 -11.83 -2.12
C GLU A 67 16.48 -10.98 -1.32
N GLU A 68 17.21 -11.61 -0.41
CA GLU A 68 18.26 -10.93 0.38
C GLU A 68 19.36 -10.29 -0.48
N SER A 69 19.51 -10.76 -1.73
CA SER A 69 20.44 -10.19 -2.72
C SER A 69 19.98 -8.86 -3.33
N GLY A 70 18.73 -8.44 -3.14
CA GLY A 70 18.14 -7.30 -3.85
C GLY A 70 17.57 -7.64 -5.24
N GLU A 71 17.52 -8.93 -5.59
CA GLU A 71 16.76 -9.40 -6.75
C GLU A 71 15.27 -9.51 -6.42
N PHE A 72 14.41 -9.29 -7.41
CA PHE A 72 12.98 -9.55 -7.25
C PHE A 72 12.74 -11.04 -7.06
N ARG A 73 12.00 -11.40 -6.02
CA ARG A 73 11.65 -12.79 -5.74
C ARG A 73 10.81 -13.34 -6.89
N THR A 74 11.15 -14.56 -7.33
CA THR A 74 10.30 -15.30 -8.26
C THR A 74 9.28 -16.12 -7.48
N ILE A 75 7.99 -15.90 -7.77
CA ILE A 75 6.87 -16.56 -7.11
C ILE A 75 6.14 -17.39 -8.15
N THR A 76 5.97 -18.68 -7.86
CA THR A 76 5.28 -19.62 -8.76
C THR A 76 3.86 -19.84 -8.29
N TYR A 77 2.89 -19.58 -9.16
CA TYR A 77 1.47 -19.88 -8.94
C TYR A 77 0.95 -20.73 -10.09
N LYS A 78 0.39 -21.91 -9.79
CA LYS A 78 -0.16 -22.87 -10.77
C LYS A 78 0.76 -23.14 -11.98
N GLY A 79 2.08 -23.23 -11.73
CA GLY A 79 3.08 -23.52 -12.75
C GLY A 79 3.55 -22.31 -13.58
N GLN A 80 3.00 -21.12 -13.35
CA GLN A 80 3.49 -19.87 -13.92
C GLN A 80 4.34 -19.10 -12.91
N ALA A 81 5.42 -18.50 -13.37
CA ALA A 81 6.37 -17.77 -12.54
C ALA A 81 6.22 -16.25 -12.75
N TYR A 82 6.13 -15.52 -11.65
CA TYR A 82 5.97 -14.07 -11.62
C TYR A 82 7.10 -13.45 -10.79
N ARG A 83 7.47 -12.20 -11.08
CA ARG A 83 8.42 -11.42 -10.27
C ARG A 83 8.16 -9.92 -10.46
N GLY A 84 8.66 -9.10 -9.55
CA GLY A 84 8.62 -7.64 -9.68
C GLY A 84 7.21 -7.13 -9.96
N ARG A 85 7.06 -6.31 -10.99
CA ARG A 85 5.78 -5.73 -11.41
C ARG A 85 4.77 -6.81 -11.82
N ALA A 86 5.20 -7.85 -12.53
CA ALA A 86 4.31 -8.89 -13.02
C ALA A 86 3.60 -9.65 -11.88
N TRP A 87 4.26 -9.79 -10.71
CA TRP A 87 3.62 -10.37 -9.54
C TRP A 87 2.55 -9.45 -8.93
N MET A 88 2.78 -8.14 -8.92
CA MET A 88 1.80 -7.17 -8.42
C MET A 88 0.60 -7.05 -9.36
N ASP A 89 0.83 -7.07 -10.67
CA ASP A 89 -0.22 -7.10 -11.69
C ASP A 89 -1.10 -8.37 -11.55
N PHE A 90 -0.47 -9.53 -11.32
CA PHE A 90 -1.19 -10.77 -11.06
C PHE A 90 -2.00 -10.73 -9.75
N CYS A 91 -1.42 -10.17 -8.68
CA CYS A 91 -2.14 -9.99 -7.42
C CYS A 91 -3.36 -9.07 -7.56
N GLU A 92 -3.27 -8.04 -8.39
CA GLU A 92 -4.36 -7.10 -8.69
C GLU A 92 -5.49 -7.82 -9.44
N GLU A 93 -5.14 -8.61 -10.45
CA GLU A 93 -6.09 -9.46 -11.18
C GLU A 93 -6.84 -10.38 -10.22
N LYS A 94 -6.11 -11.08 -9.33
CA LYS A 94 -6.72 -11.98 -8.35
C LYS A 94 -7.57 -11.28 -7.31
N ALA A 95 -7.18 -10.09 -6.86
CA ALA A 95 -8.01 -9.31 -5.96
C ALA A 95 -9.35 -8.94 -6.61
N ARG A 96 -9.32 -8.54 -7.89
CA ARG A 96 -10.51 -8.21 -8.67
C ARG A 96 -11.38 -9.43 -8.98
N GLU A 97 -10.77 -10.57 -9.30
CA GLU A 97 -11.47 -11.85 -9.44
C GLU A 97 -12.20 -12.22 -8.14
N GLY A 98 -11.51 -12.14 -6.99
CA GLY A 98 -12.08 -12.42 -5.68
C GLY A 98 -13.30 -11.55 -5.35
N TRP A 99 -13.26 -10.27 -5.71
CA TRP A 99 -14.39 -9.35 -5.50
C TRP A 99 -15.52 -9.50 -6.52
N ASN A 100 -15.21 -9.73 -7.80
CA ASN A 100 -16.24 -9.75 -8.84
C ASN A 100 -16.93 -11.11 -8.92
N GLU A 101 -16.16 -12.20 -8.80
CA GLU A 101 -16.65 -13.55 -9.06
C GLU A 101 -16.99 -14.33 -7.78
N HIS A 102 -16.40 -13.95 -6.65
CA HIS A 102 -16.60 -14.62 -5.35
C HIS A 102 -16.31 -16.14 -5.38
N THR A 103 -15.36 -16.57 -6.22
CA THR A 103 -14.90 -17.96 -6.24
C THR A 103 -14.13 -18.29 -4.97
N GLN A 104 -14.16 -19.56 -4.52
CA GLN A 104 -13.40 -19.98 -3.33
C GLN A 104 -11.90 -19.65 -3.49
N GLU A 105 -11.34 -19.93 -4.67
CA GLU A 105 -9.95 -19.60 -4.97
C GLU A 105 -9.66 -18.10 -4.84
N GLY A 106 -10.55 -17.24 -5.37
CA GLY A 106 -10.39 -15.79 -5.25
C GLY A 106 -10.48 -15.31 -3.80
N LEU A 107 -11.41 -15.86 -3.01
CA LEU A 107 -11.55 -15.56 -1.58
C LEU A 107 -10.32 -16.02 -0.78
N ASP A 108 -9.81 -17.22 -1.06
CA ASP A 108 -8.57 -17.72 -0.45
C ASP A 108 -7.37 -16.85 -0.83
N PHE A 109 -7.34 -16.35 -2.07
CA PHE A 109 -6.31 -15.42 -2.53
C PHE A 109 -6.40 -14.06 -1.81
N MET A 110 -7.60 -13.56 -1.53
CA MET A 110 -7.78 -12.34 -0.71
C MET A 110 -7.25 -12.53 0.71
N TYR A 111 -7.46 -13.70 1.30
CA TYR A 111 -6.87 -14.05 2.60
C TYR A 111 -5.33 -14.10 2.52
N PHE A 112 -4.78 -14.72 1.47
CA PHE A 112 -3.35 -14.69 1.19
C PHE A 112 -2.82 -13.26 1.04
N LEU A 113 -3.53 -12.36 0.35
CA LEU A 113 -3.10 -10.98 0.21
C LEU A 113 -3.00 -10.30 1.58
N TRP A 114 -3.95 -10.54 2.48
CA TRP A 114 -3.95 -9.95 3.81
C TRP A 114 -2.77 -10.40 4.69
N CYS A 115 -2.43 -11.69 4.72
CA CYS A 115 -1.48 -12.22 5.70
C CYS A 115 -0.29 -13.01 5.13
N GLY A 116 -0.19 -13.15 3.81
CA GLY A 116 0.84 -13.94 3.16
C GLY A 116 2.20 -13.25 3.14
N TYR A 117 3.26 -14.00 3.41
CA TYR A 117 4.65 -13.51 3.34
C TYR A 117 5.03 -13.01 1.94
N ASN A 118 4.53 -13.67 0.89
CA ASN A 118 4.78 -13.29 -0.50
C ASN A 118 3.78 -12.24 -1.04
N SER A 119 2.84 -11.77 -0.23
CA SER A 119 1.86 -10.78 -0.66
C SER A 119 2.51 -9.39 -0.74
N PRO A 120 2.28 -8.62 -1.82
CA PRO A 120 2.80 -7.25 -1.95
C PRO A 120 2.10 -6.24 -1.02
N VAL A 121 0.98 -6.62 -0.38
CA VAL A 121 0.26 -5.77 0.58
C VAL A 121 0.45 -6.21 2.04
N SER A 122 1.23 -7.27 2.27
CA SER A 122 1.65 -7.71 3.62
C SER A 122 3.18 -7.78 3.73
N GLY A 123 3.82 -8.72 3.02
CA GLY A 123 5.26 -8.95 3.14
C GLY A 123 5.69 -9.48 4.51
N ARG A 124 4.78 -10.03 5.32
CA ARG A 124 5.05 -10.45 6.69
C ARG A 124 4.39 -11.77 7.02
N SER A 125 5.06 -12.56 7.84
CA SER A 125 4.43 -13.65 8.57
C SER A 125 3.93 -13.13 9.91
N PHE A 126 2.80 -13.64 10.37
CA PHE A 126 2.22 -13.30 11.67
C PHE A 126 2.22 -14.52 12.57
N THR A 127 2.43 -14.30 13.86
CA THR A 127 2.40 -15.34 14.91
C THR A 127 1.38 -14.97 15.98
N THR A 128 0.22 -14.44 15.54
CA THR A 128 -0.81 -13.90 16.44
C THR A 128 -1.32 -14.94 17.43
N PHE A 129 -1.47 -16.18 16.98
CA PHE A 129 -1.90 -17.28 17.84
C PHE A 129 -0.85 -17.56 18.92
N GLU A 130 0.40 -17.75 18.51
CA GLU A 130 1.53 -18.01 19.41
C GLU A 130 1.70 -16.88 20.42
N ARG A 131 1.61 -15.62 19.97
CA ARG A 131 1.70 -14.45 20.86
C ARG A 131 0.55 -14.32 21.84
N SER A 132 -0.61 -14.91 21.52
CA SER A 132 -1.80 -14.85 22.38
C SER A 132 -1.86 -16.02 23.37
N PHE A 133 -1.34 -17.19 23.00
CA PHE A 133 -1.58 -18.45 23.73
C PHE A 133 -0.33 -19.22 24.13
N ILE A 134 0.83 -18.94 23.52
CA ILE A 134 2.10 -19.60 23.81
C ILE A 134 3.05 -18.61 24.48
N SER A 135 3.44 -18.90 25.73
CA SER A 135 4.36 -18.03 26.49
C SER A 135 5.81 -18.09 26.02
N ASP A 136 6.19 -19.10 25.22
CA ASP A 136 7.53 -19.21 24.64
C ASP A 136 7.73 -18.16 23.53
N GLU A 137 8.41 -17.07 23.87
CA GLU A 137 8.70 -15.96 22.97
C GLU A 137 9.54 -16.35 21.74
N SER A 138 10.20 -17.52 21.76
CA SER A 138 10.95 -18.00 20.59
C SER A 138 10.04 -18.26 19.39
N THR A 139 8.76 -18.54 19.65
CA THR A 139 7.70 -18.77 18.66
C THR A 139 7.11 -17.48 18.07
N TRP A 140 7.46 -16.31 18.63
CA TRP A 140 6.84 -15.02 18.25
C TRP A 140 7.56 -14.30 17.11
N LYS A 141 8.55 -14.94 16.49
CA LYS A 141 9.35 -14.31 15.44
C LYS A 141 8.51 -14.18 14.16
N GLU A 142 8.28 -12.94 13.76
CA GLU A 142 7.54 -12.57 12.55
C GLU A 142 8.54 -12.09 11.47
N PRO A 143 9.07 -12.98 10.61
CA PRO A 143 9.92 -12.57 9.51
C PRO A 143 9.15 -11.64 8.56
N SER A 144 9.86 -10.64 8.07
CA SER A 144 9.37 -9.68 7.09
C SER A 144 10.22 -9.75 5.83
N ASP A 145 9.61 -9.45 4.69
CA ASP A 145 10.29 -9.46 3.41
C ASP A 145 11.55 -8.57 3.42
N PRO A 146 12.67 -9.04 2.81
CA PRO A 146 13.91 -8.27 2.71
C PRO A 146 13.73 -6.85 2.19
N TYR A 147 12.72 -6.59 1.35
CA TYR A 147 12.35 -5.25 0.88
C TYR A 147 12.36 -4.20 1.99
N PHE A 148 11.79 -4.49 3.17
CA PHE A 148 11.65 -3.49 4.23
C PHE A 148 12.99 -2.99 4.77
N ARG A 149 14.05 -3.78 4.62
CA ARG A 149 15.44 -3.41 4.93
C ARG A 149 16.14 -2.84 3.71
N LEU A 150 15.97 -3.47 2.54
CA LEU A 150 16.68 -3.15 1.29
C LEU A 150 16.24 -1.82 0.67
N VAL A 151 15.03 -1.34 0.95
CA VAL A 151 14.55 -0.01 0.52
C VAL A 151 15.40 1.15 1.09
N ASN A 152 16.31 0.90 2.03
CA ASN A 152 17.30 1.89 2.47
C ASN A 152 18.45 2.10 1.47
N ASP A 153 18.64 1.18 0.54
CA ASP A 153 19.65 1.24 -0.52
C ASP A 153 19.07 1.96 -1.75
N GLU A 154 19.76 3.00 -2.21
CA GLU A 154 19.38 3.79 -3.37
C GLU A 154 19.33 2.96 -4.65
N ALA A 155 20.28 2.03 -4.85
CA ALA A 155 20.30 1.18 -6.05
C ALA A 155 19.09 0.24 -6.11
N VAL A 156 18.61 -0.22 -4.95
CA VAL A 156 17.38 -1.03 -4.86
C VAL A 156 16.17 -0.17 -5.20
N CYS A 157 16.09 1.06 -4.70
CA CYS A 157 15.01 1.99 -5.04
C CYS A 157 14.98 2.30 -6.54
N GLU A 158 16.13 2.58 -7.15
CA GLU A 158 16.26 2.84 -8.58
C GLU A 158 15.79 1.64 -9.42
N LYS A 159 16.22 0.43 -9.04
CA LYS A 159 15.80 -0.81 -9.69
C LYS A 159 14.28 -1.04 -9.61
N ILE A 160 13.66 -0.75 -8.47
CA ILE A 160 12.20 -0.78 -8.36
C ILE A 160 11.59 0.24 -9.32
N LEU A 161 12.05 1.49 -9.34
CA LEU A 161 11.47 2.50 -10.24
C LEU A 161 11.56 2.07 -11.72
N GLU A 162 12.69 1.51 -12.14
CA GLU A 162 12.89 0.97 -13.50
C GLU A 162 11.91 -0.17 -13.83
N GLU A 163 11.71 -1.12 -12.91
CA GLU A 163 10.77 -2.25 -13.06
C GLU A 163 9.32 -1.77 -13.34
N PHE A 164 8.96 -0.61 -12.80
CA PHE A 164 7.65 0.01 -12.99
C PHE A 164 7.60 1.01 -14.17
N GLY A 165 8.68 1.09 -14.96
CA GLY A 165 8.77 1.95 -16.14
C GLY A 165 8.92 3.44 -15.81
N LEU A 166 9.43 3.76 -14.63
CA LEU A 166 9.69 5.12 -14.18
C LEU A 166 11.17 5.48 -14.30
N ASP A 167 11.47 6.78 -14.28
CA ASP A 167 12.84 7.27 -14.27
C ASP A 167 13.49 7.02 -12.89
N PRO A 168 14.52 6.18 -12.78
CA PRO A 168 15.17 5.85 -11.50
C PRO A 168 15.80 7.06 -10.81
N LYS A 169 16.27 8.04 -11.58
CA LYS A 169 17.01 9.19 -11.05
C LYS A 169 16.11 10.33 -10.63
N ARG A 170 14.86 10.34 -11.12
CA ARG A 170 13.89 11.41 -10.86
C ARG A 170 12.67 10.95 -10.08
N GLY A 171 12.28 9.69 -10.24
CA GLY A 171 11.13 9.12 -9.57
C GLY A 171 11.33 8.91 -8.09
N HIS A 172 10.21 8.81 -7.37
CA HIS A 172 10.19 8.49 -5.95
C HIS A 172 9.25 7.32 -5.69
N ILE A 173 9.66 6.45 -4.79
CA ILE A 173 8.78 5.45 -4.18
C ILE A 173 8.07 6.13 -3.02
N ILE A 174 6.74 6.09 -3.02
CA ILE A 174 5.89 6.53 -1.92
C ILE A 174 5.28 5.27 -1.32
N ASN A 175 5.70 4.95 -0.10
CA ASN A 175 5.38 3.67 0.53
C ASN A 175 4.88 3.87 1.95
N GLY A 176 4.16 2.88 2.48
CA GLY A 176 3.59 2.90 3.83
C GLY A 176 3.87 1.61 4.59
N HIS A 177 2.85 1.11 5.29
CA HIS A 177 2.82 -0.17 6.01
C HIS A 177 3.68 -0.25 7.27
N VAL A 178 4.96 0.13 7.22
CA VAL A 178 5.86 0.10 8.38
C VAL A 178 5.89 1.49 9.05
N PRO A 179 5.48 1.62 10.32
CA PRO A 179 5.56 2.91 11.01
C PRO A 179 7.01 3.34 11.19
N VAL A 180 7.28 4.64 11.03
CA VAL A 180 8.61 5.22 11.20
C VAL A 180 8.84 5.51 12.68
N LYS A 181 9.84 4.87 13.29
CA LYS A 181 10.16 5.04 14.71
C LYS A 181 11.12 6.21 14.91
N VAL A 182 10.60 7.43 14.80
CA VAL A 182 11.38 8.67 14.94
C VAL A 182 12.12 8.73 16.28
N GLN A 183 11.52 8.23 17.36
CA GLN A 183 12.18 8.15 18.68
C GLN A 183 13.44 7.26 18.69
N LYS A 184 13.55 6.32 17.75
CA LYS A 184 14.73 5.47 17.56
C LYS A 184 15.69 6.00 16.50
N GLY A 185 15.46 7.22 15.99
CA GLY A 185 16.27 7.85 14.96
C GLY A 185 15.98 7.36 13.53
N GLU A 186 14.88 6.63 13.31
CA GLU A 186 14.50 6.23 11.95
C GLU A 186 14.06 7.46 11.13
N SER A 187 14.48 7.49 9.87
CA SER A 187 14.13 8.53 8.89
C SER A 187 12.98 8.05 8.00
N PRO A 188 12.01 8.93 7.67
CA PRO A 188 11.00 8.64 6.65
C PRO A 188 11.60 8.66 5.23
N LEU A 189 12.78 9.25 5.06
CA LEU A 189 13.54 9.23 3.82
C LEU A 189 14.49 8.03 3.83
N ARG A 190 14.37 7.18 2.81
CA ARG A 190 15.18 5.98 2.59
C ARG A 190 15.79 6.00 1.18
N GLY A 191 16.83 5.20 0.94
CA GLY A 191 17.48 5.10 -0.38
C GLY A 191 17.95 6.46 -0.89
N SER A 192 18.71 7.20 -0.08
CA SER A 192 19.15 8.57 -0.40
C SER A 192 18.01 9.55 -0.74
N GLY A 193 16.81 9.31 -0.21
CA GLY A 193 15.63 10.13 -0.47
C GLY A 193 14.81 9.69 -1.69
N ARG A 194 15.15 8.58 -2.37
CA ARG A 194 14.34 7.98 -3.44
C ARG A 194 13.07 7.33 -2.90
N ALA A 195 13.06 6.87 -1.65
CA ALA A 195 11.88 6.29 -1.01
C ALA A 195 11.38 7.16 0.15
N LEU A 196 10.09 7.48 0.11
CA LEU A 196 9.35 8.32 1.06
C LEU A 196 8.35 7.44 1.80
N ILE A 197 8.64 7.16 3.07
CA ILE A 197 7.76 6.37 3.92
C ILE A 197 6.78 7.29 4.62
N ILE A 198 5.50 7.16 4.29
CA ILE A 198 4.41 7.93 4.87
C ILE A 198 3.60 7.02 5.78
N ASP A 199 3.52 7.38 7.07
CA ASP A 199 2.68 6.68 8.04
C ASP A 199 1.51 7.54 8.53
N GLY A 200 0.37 6.86 8.75
CA GLY A 200 -0.81 7.45 9.37
C GLY A 200 -0.66 7.48 10.90
N GLY A 201 0.07 8.45 11.44
CA GLY A 201 0.36 8.53 12.88
C GLY A 201 -0.78 9.02 13.78
N PHE A 202 -1.97 9.31 13.25
CA PHE A 202 -3.09 9.79 14.05
C PHE A 202 -3.74 8.72 14.94
N ALA A 203 -3.59 7.44 14.59
CA ALA A 203 -4.15 6.34 15.34
C ALA A 203 -3.48 6.18 16.74
N ALA A 204 -4.31 6.07 17.78
CA ALA A 204 -3.87 6.07 19.17
C ALA A 204 -2.77 5.04 19.53
N PRO A 205 -2.83 3.79 19.04
CA PRO A 205 -1.80 2.79 19.35
C PRO A 205 -0.43 3.11 18.74
N PHE A 206 -0.39 3.84 17.62
CA PHE A 206 0.84 4.14 16.90
C PHE A 206 1.59 5.34 17.50
N ARG A 207 0.88 6.27 18.16
CA ARG A 207 1.50 7.43 18.84
C ARG A 207 2.59 7.05 19.84
N ALA A 208 2.40 5.94 20.57
CA ALA A 208 3.38 5.45 21.54
C ALA A 208 4.66 4.92 20.88
N LYS A 209 4.57 4.41 19.64
CA LYS A 209 5.68 3.78 18.92
C LYS A 209 6.46 4.74 18.01
N THR A 210 5.77 5.64 17.32
CA THR A 210 6.39 6.56 16.33
C THR A 210 6.98 7.79 17.00
N GLY A 211 6.33 8.30 18.05
CA GLY A 211 6.69 9.55 18.72
C GLY A 211 6.09 10.80 18.11
N ILE A 212 5.40 10.70 16.96
CA ILE A 212 4.82 11.80 16.19
C ILE A 212 3.39 11.45 15.74
N SER A 213 2.65 12.42 15.21
CA SER A 213 1.30 12.24 14.68
C SER A 213 1.26 11.86 13.19
N GLY A 214 2.42 11.50 12.62
CA GLY A 214 2.58 10.99 11.25
C GLY A 214 3.11 12.03 10.28
N TYR A 215 3.11 11.67 8.99
CA TYR A 215 3.62 12.50 7.92
C TYR A 215 2.54 12.85 6.89
N THR A 216 2.63 14.06 6.34
CA THR A 216 1.89 14.46 5.13
C THR A 216 2.87 14.80 4.03
N LEU A 217 2.74 14.13 2.87
CA LEU A 217 3.49 14.48 1.67
C LEU A 217 2.69 15.49 0.84
N ILE A 218 3.30 16.64 0.56
CA ILE A 218 2.77 17.65 -0.36
C ILE A 218 3.59 17.61 -1.64
N TYR A 219 2.89 17.41 -2.76
CA TYR A 219 3.43 17.54 -4.11
C TYR A 219 2.80 18.74 -4.82
N ASN A 220 3.63 19.63 -5.36
CA ASN A 220 3.18 20.73 -6.21
C ASN A 220 4.24 21.06 -7.27
N SER A 221 3.98 22.08 -8.10
CA SER A 221 4.87 22.47 -9.21
C SER A 221 6.29 22.88 -8.78
N ARG A 222 6.56 23.08 -7.50
CA ARG A 222 7.89 23.40 -6.96
C ARG A 222 8.64 22.16 -6.45
N GLY A 223 7.98 21.01 -6.30
CA GLY A 223 8.59 19.77 -5.82
C GLY A 223 7.83 19.10 -4.68
N LEU A 224 8.57 18.30 -3.91
CA LEU A 224 8.07 17.44 -2.83
C LEU A 224 8.47 17.99 -1.45
N ARG A 225 7.48 18.09 -0.57
CA ARG A 225 7.67 18.51 0.83
C ARG A 225 7.01 17.51 1.76
N LEU A 226 7.76 17.05 2.74
CA LEU A 226 7.26 16.17 3.79
C LEU A 226 7.03 16.99 5.06
N LEU A 227 5.80 17.03 5.54
CA LEU A 227 5.46 17.64 6.81
C LEU A 227 5.37 16.56 7.89
N GLN A 228 6.12 16.75 8.96
CA GLN A 228 6.03 15.95 10.17
C GLN A 228 5.08 16.63 11.15
N HIS A 229 4.03 15.93 11.56
CA HIS A 229 3.10 16.44 12.56
C HIS A 229 3.56 16.08 13.96
N GLN A 230 3.76 17.08 14.83
CA GLN A 230 4.04 16.81 16.24
C GLN A 230 2.81 16.22 16.94
N ARG A 231 3.03 15.66 18.13
CA ARG A 231 1.96 15.10 18.95
C ARG A 231 0.95 16.19 19.31
N VAL A 232 -0.33 15.87 19.11
CA VAL A 232 -1.44 16.65 19.67
C VAL A 232 -1.36 16.53 21.20
N ALA A 233 -1.12 17.65 21.88
CA ALA A 233 -1.19 17.71 23.34
C ALA A 233 -2.61 17.36 23.82
N SER A 234 -2.75 16.78 25.02
CA SER A 234 -4.08 16.65 25.62
C SER A 234 -4.68 18.05 25.81
N VAL A 235 -6.01 18.20 25.78
CA VAL A 235 -6.65 19.52 25.97
C VAL A 235 -6.12 20.22 27.23
N ARG A 236 -5.87 19.46 28.30
CA ARG A 236 -5.31 19.98 29.55
C ARG A 236 -3.88 20.48 29.40
N ASP A 237 -3.02 19.73 28.70
CA ASP A 237 -1.62 20.12 28.50
C ASP A 237 -1.51 21.29 27.51
N ALA A 238 -2.33 21.29 26.46
CA ALA A 238 -2.44 22.37 25.49
C ALA A 238 -2.83 23.69 26.19
N LEU A 239 -3.84 23.66 27.06
CA LEU A 239 -4.27 24.84 27.82
C LEU A 239 -3.25 25.26 28.90
N ARG A 240 -2.63 24.30 29.59
CA ARG A 240 -1.65 24.61 30.67
C ARG A 240 -0.36 25.21 30.12
N GLU A 241 0.11 24.68 29.01
CA GLU A 241 1.42 25.01 28.44
C GLU A 241 1.31 25.91 27.20
N ASN A 242 0.09 26.33 26.87
CA ASN A 242 -0.25 27.15 25.70
C ASN A 242 0.32 26.56 24.39
N ARG A 243 0.31 25.22 24.28
CA ARG A 243 0.85 24.46 23.16
C ARG A 243 -0.19 24.29 22.05
N ASP A 244 0.21 24.53 20.81
CA ASP A 244 -0.56 24.25 19.60
C ASP A 244 0.02 23.06 18.82
N ILE A 245 -0.69 22.54 17.82
CA ILE A 245 -0.21 21.49 16.92
C ILE A 245 0.82 22.10 15.97
N GLU A 246 2.09 22.02 16.34
CA GLU A 246 3.18 22.42 15.47
C GLU A 246 3.48 21.35 14.42
N SER A 247 3.64 21.77 13.16
CA SER A 247 4.12 20.90 12.09
C SER A 247 5.51 21.35 11.65
N VAL A 248 6.46 20.42 11.66
CA VAL A 248 7.82 20.68 11.16
C VAL A 248 7.86 20.29 9.70
N SER A 249 8.18 21.23 8.83
CA SER A 249 8.26 21.01 7.39
C SER A 249 9.68 20.71 6.96
N GLN A 250 9.89 19.55 6.33
CA GLN A 250 11.14 19.21 5.64
C GLN A 250 10.90 19.22 4.13
N THR A 251 11.65 20.06 3.41
CA THR A 251 11.66 20.00 1.95
C THR A 251 12.53 18.83 1.51
N VAL A 252 11.94 17.89 0.76
CA VAL A 252 12.63 16.67 0.31
C VAL A 252 13.29 16.91 -1.04
N GLU A 253 12.56 17.57 -1.94
CA GLU A 253 13.03 17.88 -3.28
C GLU A 253 12.53 19.26 -3.69
N LEU A 254 13.42 20.07 -4.25
CA LEU A 254 13.07 21.29 -4.98
C LEU A 254 13.36 21.08 -6.45
N GLN A 255 12.36 21.30 -7.29
CA GLN A 255 12.59 21.28 -8.72
C GLN A 255 13.29 22.58 -9.15
N ALA A 256 14.35 22.44 -9.96
CA ALA A 256 15.11 23.57 -10.50
C ALA A 256 14.24 24.52 -11.37
N ARG A 257 13.20 23.97 -12.00
CA ARG A 257 12.18 24.72 -12.75
C ARG A 257 10.79 24.27 -12.30
N HIS A 258 9.82 25.17 -12.36
CA HIS A 258 8.44 24.81 -12.06
C HIS A 258 7.92 23.77 -13.05
N SER A 259 7.30 22.71 -12.55
CA SER A 259 6.58 21.75 -13.39
C SER A 259 5.33 22.41 -13.97
N LEU A 260 5.12 22.24 -15.27
CA LEU A 260 3.91 22.67 -15.97
C LEU A 260 2.95 21.48 -16.09
N VAL A 261 1.68 21.76 -16.41
CA VAL A 261 0.68 20.71 -16.63
C VAL A 261 1.13 19.73 -17.72
N ARG A 262 1.80 20.20 -18.78
CA ARG A 262 2.36 19.33 -19.84
C ARG A 262 3.40 18.32 -19.34
N ASP A 263 4.08 18.61 -18.23
CA ASP A 263 5.10 17.73 -17.64
C ASP A 263 4.47 16.65 -16.72
N THR A 264 3.14 16.55 -16.67
CA THR A 264 2.38 15.59 -15.85
C THR A 264 1.72 14.52 -16.72
N ASP A 265 1.30 13.40 -16.12
CA ASP A 265 0.58 12.34 -16.84
C ASP A 265 -0.72 12.87 -17.47
N ARG A 266 -1.38 13.80 -16.78
CA ARG A 266 -2.56 14.50 -17.30
C ARG A 266 -2.22 15.38 -18.50
N GLY A 267 -1.05 16.02 -18.48
CA GLY A 267 -0.51 16.77 -19.61
C GLY A 267 -0.34 15.88 -20.84
N ALA A 268 0.33 14.74 -20.67
CA ALA A 268 0.52 13.75 -21.73
C ALA A 268 -0.82 13.26 -22.30
N ALA A 269 -1.81 12.98 -21.45
CA ALA A 269 -3.15 12.60 -21.89
C ALA A 269 -3.87 13.70 -22.69
N ILE A 270 -3.72 14.97 -22.28
CA ILE A 270 -4.25 16.13 -23.02
C ILE A 270 -3.56 16.27 -24.38
N GLU A 271 -2.23 16.15 -24.43
CA GLU A 271 -1.45 16.23 -25.67
C GLU A 271 -1.83 15.10 -26.65
N SER A 272 -2.00 13.87 -26.16
CA SER A 272 -2.52 12.76 -26.96
C SER A 272 -3.89 13.08 -27.54
N LYS A 273 -4.81 13.61 -26.71
CA LYS A 273 -6.16 13.98 -27.18
C LYS A 273 -6.13 15.10 -28.22
N ILE A 274 -5.22 16.08 -28.09
CA ILE A 274 -5.04 17.12 -29.11
C ILE A 274 -4.54 16.50 -30.42
N ALA A 275 -3.58 15.57 -30.35
CA ALA A 275 -3.07 14.87 -31.52
C ALA A 275 -4.17 14.05 -32.22
N ASP A 276 -5.02 13.34 -31.46
CA ASP A 276 -6.15 12.58 -31.99
C ASP A 276 -7.17 13.49 -32.67
N LEU A 277 -7.51 14.63 -32.05
CA LEU A 277 -8.41 15.62 -32.65
C LEU A 277 -7.84 16.21 -33.95
N HIS A 278 -6.53 16.47 -34.00
CA HIS A 278 -5.86 16.91 -35.23
C HIS A 278 -5.86 15.82 -36.31
N ALA A 279 -5.68 14.56 -35.94
CA ALA A 279 -5.77 13.43 -36.86
C ALA A 279 -7.20 13.28 -37.42
N LEU A 280 -8.21 13.40 -36.56
CA LEU A 280 -9.61 13.37 -36.94
C LEU A 280 -9.96 14.51 -37.90
N LEU A 281 -9.52 15.74 -37.58
CA LEU A 281 -9.73 16.90 -38.46
C LEU A 281 -9.11 16.68 -39.84
N ARG A 282 -7.87 16.16 -39.90
CA ARG A 282 -7.21 15.81 -41.17
C ARG A 282 -7.98 14.75 -41.94
N ALA A 283 -8.50 13.73 -41.26
CA ALA A 283 -9.30 12.68 -41.88
C ALA A 283 -10.60 13.23 -42.51
N TYR A 284 -11.26 14.19 -41.86
CA TYR A 284 -12.39 14.92 -42.46
C TYR A 284 -11.98 15.76 -43.67
N GLN A 285 -10.91 16.56 -43.55
CA GLN A 285 -10.44 17.44 -44.63
C GLN A 285 -9.99 16.69 -45.88
N THR A 286 -9.46 15.48 -45.71
CA THR A 286 -8.97 14.61 -46.80
C THR A 286 -10.04 13.62 -47.29
N GLY A 287 -11.24 13.65 -46.71
CA GLY A 287 -12.35 12.80 -47.12
C GLY A 287 -12.26 11.32 -46.70
N HIS A 288 -11.30 10.96 -45.84
CA HIS A 288 -11.20 9.61 -45.25
C HIS A 288 -12.35 9.33 -44.29
N ILE A 289 -12.88 10.35 -43.63
CA ILE A 289 -14.09 10.29 -42.80
C ILE A 289 -15.09 11.29 -43.37
N LYS A 290 -16.33 10.83 -43.58
CA LYS A 290 -17.44 11.70 -44.00
C LYS A 290 -18.27 12.09 -42.78
N PRO A 291 -18.77 13.34 -42.70
CA PRO A 291 -19.75 13.70 -41.68
C PRO A 291 -21.01 12.83 -41.88
N GLN A 292 -21.51 12.26 -40.77
CA GLN A 292 -22.85 11.69 -40.72
C GLN A 292 -23.88 12.81 -40.54
#